data_AF-A0A7L9MBB9-F1
#
_entry.id   AF-A0A7L9MBB9-F1
#
_cell.length_a   1.000
_cell.length_b   1.000
_cell.length_c   1.000
_cell.angle_alpha   90.00
_cell.angle_beta   90.00
_cell.angle_gamma   90.00
#
_symmetry.space_group_name_H-M   'P 1'
#
loop_
_entity.id
_entity.type
_entity.pdbx_description
1 polymer ?
#
loop_
_entity_poly.entity_id
_entity_poly.type
_entity_poly.pdbx_seq_one_letter_code
_entity_poly.pdbx_strand_id
1 'polypeptide(L)'
;MTIARLALTCELADRETPTSFASRLAVRNMVGSAGEFCLDVGLNWKSLRMGNSTEIARLSAISRASPPDLQRYAFRSLGQARQKIGRELATNRSVHRMSAKLCPVCLTESVAATGFSGAFRRLDWQFVAIKSCDIHQVALINLPAEKFATHAYDFARVVQKHWRTVQQAAISPLACKETSLEQYIRKRLSGWKGTDWLDRLSLPAIAKASETLGVRVKFGAYASSQGVGNIDSQTVSQVGFEVLKKGADGLLTALAEFKAERRSPHASHNRDLGCFFLWLSREGSISGIEPIRKIVRDFVIENYPVVTGTAILGHRVDQPACFTLGKVEKELGLRQERLIHMLSELSPISWDAANPPTYVTRDQVQLLRGRIGDIVPLVRAGQIIGCSYHFVTTFIAAGMIKRRRDAANKTYLYRSDLEAFVKPVNELPLAAENPTQVSIYDVSRSIKRSVSQIYECFLKNRLSSACRMSEKFGIDALLLDPDEVRDMLVLPHQESDLRLFEATRRLRINTRTLQFLIKDGYLRV
;
A
#
# COMPACT_ATOMS: atom_id res chain seq x y z
N MET A 1 36.24 -31.98 -39.23
CA MET A 1 35.22 -32.85 -39.84
C MET A 1 34.01 -32.01 -40.20
N THR A 2 33.74 -31.84 -41.49
CA THR A 2 32.52 -31.19 -42.00
C THR A 2 31.35 -32.11 -41.68
N ILE A 3 30.44 -31.67 -40.81
CA ILE A 3 29.26 -32.48 -40.48
C ILE A 3 28.34 -32.51 -41.72
N ALA A 4 28.04 -33.70 -42.23
CA ALA A 4 27.14 -33.87 -43.37
C ALA A 4 25.74 -33.37 -43.02
N ARG A 5 25.12 -32.64 -43.95
CA ARG A 5 23.76 -32.09 -43.77
C ARG A 5 22.72 -33.19 -43.92
N LEU A 6 21.60 -33.04 -43.21
CA LEU A 6 20.45 -33.93 -43.40
C LEU A 6 19.80 -33.68 -44.77
N ALA A 7 19.43 -34.77 -45.44
CA ALA A 7 18.62 -34.70 -46.67
C ALA A 7 17.17 -34.33 -46.33
N LEU A 8 16.61 -34.88 -45.25
CA LEU A 8 15.27 -34.58 -44.76
C LEU A 8 15.35 -33.66 -43.53
N THR A 9 14.92 -32.42 -43.69
CA THR A 9 14.82 -31.43 -42.61
C THR A 9 13.39 -30.92 -42.44
N CYS A 10 13.18 -30.10 -41.41
CA CYS A 10 11.94 -29.36 -41.15
C CYS A 10 12.28 -27.87 -40.97
N GLU A 11 11.34 -26.99 -41.31
CA GLU A 11 11.44 -25.58 -40.93
C GLU A 11 11.30 -25.42 -39.41
N LEU A 12 12.03 -24.44 -38.86
CA LEU A 12 11.96 -24.10 -37.45
C LEU A 12 10.64 -23.37 -37.17
N ALA A 13 9.81 -23.89 -36.27
CA ALA A 13 8.55 -23.24 -35.93
C ALA A 13 8.75 -22.02 -35.01
N ASP A 14 7.77 -21.10 -35.00
CA ASP A 14 7.79 -19.92 -34.13
C ASP A 14 7.90 -20.30 -32.64
N ARG A 15 8.84 -19.66 -31.94
CA ARG A 15 9.16 -19.89 -30.52
C ARG A 15 9.48 -21.35 -30.18
N GLU A 16 9.89 -22.15 -31.16
CA GLU A 16 10.18 -23.56 -30.98
C GLU A 16 11.45 -23.79 -30.14
N THR A 17 11.40 -24.79 -29.25
CA THR A 17 12.56 -25.17 -28.43
C THR A 17 13.48 -26.15 -29.18
N PRO A 18 14.81 -26.13 -28.93
CA PRO A 18 15.75 -27.05 -29.61
C PRO A 18 15.41 -28.54 -29.45
N THR A 19 14.89 -28.93 -28.28
CA THR A 19 14.47 -30.32 -28.03
C THR A 19 13.24 -30.71 -28.83
N SER A 20 12.29 -29.78 -29.01
CA SER A 20 11.14 -29.99 -29.91
C SER A 20 11.60 -30.15 -31.35
N PHE A 21 12.51 -29.28 -31.78
CA PHE A 21 13.02 -29.29 -33.14
C PHE A 21 13.75 -30.60 -33.46
N ALA A 22 14.62 -31.07 -32.55
CA ALA A 22 15.26 -32.39 -32.68
C ALA A 22 14.25 -33.55 -32.69
N SER A 23 13.17 -33.47 -31.89
CA SER A 23 12.09 -34.46 -31.88
C SER A 23 11.34 -34.52 -33.22
N ARG A 24 11.04 -33.36 -33.83
CA ARG A 24 10.44 -33.30 -35.17
C ARG A 24 11.38 -33.82 -36.26
N LEU A 25 12.68 -33.53 -36.17
CA LEU A 25 13.67 -34.06 -37.10
C LEU A 25 13.78 -35.59 -37.00
N ALA A 26 13.72 -36.16 -35.80
CA ALA A 26 13.68 -37.61 -35.60
C ALA A 26 12.47 -38.23 -36.29
N VAL A 27 11.28 -37.67 -36.09
CA VAL A 27 10.04 -38.11 -36.79
C VAL A 27 10.19 -37.98 -38.30
N ARG A 28 10.74 -36.87 -38.79
CA ARG A 28 10.92 -36.61 -40.23
C ARG A 28 11.91 -37.58 -40.89
N ASN A 29 12.91 -38.03 -40.14
CA ASN A 29 13.91 -39.01 -40.58
C ASN A 29 13.55 -40.45 -40.17
N MET A 30 12.31 -40.70 -39.75
CA MET A 30 11.78 -42.04 -39.42
C MET A 30 12.53 -42.75 -38.28
N VAL A 31 13.12 -42.00 -37.35
CA VAL A 31 13.83 -42.55 -36.19
C VAL A 31 12.89 -42.72 -34.99
N GLY A 32 13.13 -43.77 -34.19
CA GLY A 32 12.30 -44.17 -33.04
C GLY A 32 12.17 -43.09 -31.97
N SER A 33 13.22 -42.31 -31.73
CA SER A 33 13.23 -41.26 -30.73
C SER A 33 14.19 -40.12 -31.06
N ALA A 34 13.98 -38.96 -30.45
CA ALA A 34 14.93 -37.84 -30.51
C ALA A 34 16.32 -38.22 -29.96
N GLY A 35 16.36 -39.13 -28.98
CA GLY A 35 17.60 -39.62 -28.38
C GLY A 35 18.43 -40.46 -29.36
N GLU A 36 17.80 -41.44 -30.01
CA GLU A 36 18.43 -42.26 -31.06
C GLU A 36 18.84 -41.40 -32.25
N PHE A 37 17.95 -40.51 -32.71
CA PHE A 37 18.27 -39.60 -33.80
C PHE A 37 19.51 -38.76 -33.49
N CYS A 38 19.60 -38.21 -32.27
CA CYS A 38 20.79 -37.48 -31.85
C CYS A 38 22.03 -38.37 -31.90
N LEU A 39 21.94 -39.61 -31.40
CA LEU A 39 23.07 -40.55 -31.42
C LEU A 39 23.54 -40.84 -32.85
N ASP A 40 22.62 -41.12 -33.77
CA ASP A 40 22.91 -41.46 -35.18
C ASP A 40 23.63 -40.33 -35.92
N VAL A 41 23.29 -39.08 -35.62
CA VAL A 41 23.88 -37.89 -36.25
C VAL A 41 25.04 -37.29 -35.43
N GLY A 42 25.50 -38.01 -34.39
CA GLY A 42 26.64 -37.64 -33.55
C GLY A 42 26.37 -36.50 -32.55
N LEU A 43 25.11 -36.17 -32.29
CA LEU A 43 24.68 -35.21 -31.28
C LEU A 43 24.46 -35.86 -29.90
N ASN A 44 24.59 -35.05 -28.86
CA ASN A 44 24.35 -35.44 -27.48
C ASN A 44 22.99 -34.90 -26.99
N TRP A 45 22.00 -35.79 -26.89
CA TRP A 45 20.64 -35.45 -26.44
C TRP A 45 20.60 -34.79 -25.05
N LYS A 46 21.45 -35.24 -24.12
CA LYS A 46 21.53 -34.65 -22.77
C LYS A 46 22.02 -33.21 -22.84
N SER A 47 23.06 -32.94 -23.62
CA SER A 47 23.61 -31.59 -23.82
C SER A 47 22.61 -30.65 -24.50
N LEU A 48 21.85 -31.14 -25.48
CA LEU A 48 20.76 -30.36 -26.10
C LEU A 48 19.67 -29.98 -25.09
N ARG A 49 19.19 -30.94 -24.28
CA ARG A 49 18.20 -30.65 -23.22
C ARG A 49 18.70 -29.68 -22.16
N MET A 50 20.02 -29.65 -21.94
CA MET A 50 20.67 -28.70 -21.04
C MET A 50 20.88 -27.31 -21.67
N GLY A 51 20.55 -27.14 -22.95
CA GLY A 51 20.70 -25.89 -23.68
C GLY A 51 22.15 -25.54 -24.00
N ASN A 52 23.03 -26.52 -24.14
CA ASN A 52 24.43 -26.30 -24.48
C ASN A 52 24.55 -25.62 -25.86
N SER A 53 25.26 -24.49 -25.92
CA SER A 53 25.35 -23.68 -27.13
C SER A 53 26.12 -24.34 -28.27
N THR A 54 27.17 -25.09 -27.94
CA THR A 54 27.93 -25.85 -28.94
C THR A 54 27.05 -26.92 -29.57
N GLU A 55 26.27 -27.63 -28.75
CA GLU A 55 25.39 -28.69 -29.24
C GLU A 55 24.22 -28.14 -30.08
N ILE A 56 23.65 -27.01 -29.69
CA ILE A 56 22.64 -26.30 -30.48
C ILE A 56 23.21 -25.82 -31.82
N ALA A 57 24.44 -25.31 -31.85
CA ALA A 57 25.10 -24.93 -33.09
C ALA A 57 25.31 -26.13 -34.03
N ARG A 58 25.65 -27.30 -33.48
CA ARG A 58 25.78 -28.55 -34.26
C ARG A 58 24.43 -29.01 -34.80
N LEU A 59 23.35 -28.94 -34.01
CA LEU A 59 21.99 -29.22 -34.48
C LEU A 59 21.57 -28.29 -35.63
N SER A 60 21.88 -27.00 -35.51
CA SER A 60 21.64 -26.00 -36.56
C SER A 60 22.42 -26.33 -37.85
N ALA A 61 23.69 -26.73 -37.73
CA ALA A 61 24.53 -27.04 -38.89
C ALA A 61 23.98 -28.20 -39.74
N ILE A 62 23.39 -29.22 -39.10
CA ILE A 62 22.81 -30.37 -39.82
C ILE A 62 21.42 -30.11 -40.38
N SER A 63 20.65 -29.21 -39.76
CA SER A 63 19.23 -28.97 -40.09
C SER A 63 18.98 -27.76 -40.98
N ARG A 64 19.98 -26.87 -41.16
CA ARG A 64 19.86 -25.55 -41.81
C ARG A 64 19.05 -24.52 -41.01
N ALA A 65 18.73 -24.80 -39.74
CA ALA A 65 18.10 -23.83 -38.86
C ALA A 65 19.10 -22.74 -38.41
N SER A 66 18.61 -21.56 -38.08
CA SER A 66 19.42 -20.46 -37.54
C SER A 66 19.88 -20.78 -36.09
N PRO A 67 21.20 -20.79 -35.79
CA PRO A 67 21.68 -21.04 -34.42
C PRO A 67 21.19 -19.98 -33.41
N PRO A 68 21.20 -18.66 -33.72
CA PRO A 68 20.65 -17.65 -32.81
C PRO A 68 19.18 -17.87 -32.46
N ASP A 69 18.35 -18.30 -33.41
CA ASP A 69 16.91 -18.49 -33.18
C ASP A 69 16.63 -19.73 -32.30
N LEU A 70 17.36 -20.82 -32.52
CA LEU A 70 17.30 -21.99 -31.64
C LEU A 70 17.82 -21.66 -30.23
N GLN A 71 18.93 -20.92 -30.14
CA GLN A 71 19.53 -20.59 -28.86
C GLN A 71 18.66 -19.65 -28.02
N ARG A 72 17.91 -18.75 -28.67
CA ARG A 72 17.00 -17.78 -28.02
C ARG A 72 15.95 -18.48 -27.15
N TYR A 73 15.41 -19.59 -27.64
CA TYR A 73 14.33 -20.34 -26.98
C TYR A 73 14.81 -21.60 -26.24
N ALA A 74 16.13 -21.74 -26.05
CA ALA A 74 16.71 -22.84 -25.31
C ALA A 74 16.62 -22.63 -23.79
N PHE A 75 16.22 -23.69 -23.06
CA PHE A 75 16.41 -23.75 -21.61
C PHE A 75 17.86 -24.10 -21.29
N ARG A 76 18.62 -23.13 -20.79
CA ARG A 76 19.99 -23.35 -20.34
C ARG A 76 19.99 -23.73 -18.87
N SER A 77 20.49 -24.91 -18.54
CA SER A 77 20.61 -25.34 -17.13
C SER A 77 21.64 -24.49 -16.39
N LEU A 78 21.28 -23.99 -15.21
CA LEU A 78 22.20 -23.31 -14.29
C LEU A 78 22.57 -24.18 -13.06
N GLY A 79 22.14 -25.45 -13.04
CA GLY A 79 22.20 -26.29 -11.84
C GLY A 79 21.13 -25.92 -10.79
N GLN A 80 21.09 -26.67 -9.69
CA GLN A 80 20.19 -26.42 -8.54
C GLN A 80 18.72 -26.12 -8.90
N ALA A 81 18.15 -26.86 -9.85
CA ALA A 81 16.76 -26.67 -10.32
C ALA A 81 16.44 -25.29 -10.94
N ARG A 82 17.47 -24.57 -11.41
CA ARG A 82 17.36 -23.26 -12.09
C ARG A 82 17.71 -23.39 -13.57
N GLN A 83 16.99 -22.62 -14.38
CA GLN A 83 17.20 -22.55 -15.83
C GLN A 83 17.22 -21.08 -16.27
N LYS A 84 17.92 -20.80 -17.36
CA LYS A 84 17.99 -19.48 -18.01
C LYS A 84 17.47 -19.57 -19.44
N ILE A 85 16.64 -18.62 -19.83
CA ILE A 85 16.03 -18.56 -21.16
C ILE A 85 16.20 -17.13 -21.66
N GLY A 86 17.03 -16.92 -22.68
CA GLY A 86 17.50 -15.58 -23.01
C GLY A 86 18.06 -14.86 -21.78
N ARG A 87 17.37 -13.82 -21.32
CA ARG A 87 17.68 -13.03 -20.11
C ARG A 87 16.89 -13.44 -18.87
N GLU A 88 15.87 -14.27 -19.06
CA GLU A 88 14.93 -14.65 -18.02
C GLU A 88 15.40 -15.87 -17.23
N LEU A 89 14.93 -15.96 -16.00
CA LEU A 89 15.11 -17.11 -15.12
C LEU A 89 13.84 -17.93 -15.06
N ALA A 90 14.00 -19.25 -15.01
CA ALA A 90 12.95 -20.20 -14.72
C ALA A 90 13.42 -21.17 -13.63
N THR A 91 12.46 -21.80 -12.95
CA THR A 91 12.67 -22.83 -11.94
C THR A 91 11.83 -24.05 -12.27
N ASN A 92 12.15 -25.20 -11.66
CA ASN A 92 11.31 -26.40 -11.79
C ASN A 92 9.83 -26.19 -11.40
N ARG A 93 9.53 -25.17 -10.59
CA ARG A 93 8.15 -24.86 -10.17
C ARG A 93 7.43 -23.92 -11.15
N SER A 94 8.17 -23.20 -11.99
CA SER A 94 7.59 -22.26 -12.95
C SER A 94 7.36 -22.88 -14.33
N VAL A 95 7.85 -24.11 -14.58
CA VAL A 95 7.72 -24.78 -15.89
C VAL A 95 7.28 -26.24 -15.79
N HIS A 96 6.47 -26.68 -16.75
CA HIS A 96 6.02 -28.07 -16.93
C HIS A 96 7.14 -28.92 -17.54
N ARG A 97 7.69 -29.83 -16.71
CA ARG A 97 8.81 -30.71 -17.09
C ARG A 97 8.39 -32.16 -17.39
N MET A 98 7.28 -32.62 -16.83
CA MET A 98 6.83 -34.02 -16.94
C MET A 98 5.66 -34.20 -17.92
N SER A 99 4.87 -33.15 -18.13
CA SER A 99 3.76 -33.14 -19.09
C SER A 99 4.09 -32.27 -20.30
N ALA A 100 3.68 -32.73 -21.47
CA ALA A 100 3.67 -31.92 -22.68
C ALA A 100 2.44 -31.02 -22.67
N LYS A 101 2.66 -29.72 -22.47
CA LYS A 101 1.62 -28.69 -22.53
C LYS A 101 1.57 -28.06 -23.91
N LEU A 102 0.39 -27.95 -24.50
CA LEU A 102 0.22 -27.58 -25.92
C LEU A 102 -1.15 -26.94 -26.22
N CYS A 103 -1.24 -26.25 -27.37
CA CYS A 103 -2.51 -25.86 -27.95
C CYS A 103 -3.00 -26.97 -28.90
N PRO A 104 -4.20 -27.55 -28.68
CA PRO A 104 -4.69 -28.66 -29.51
C PRO A 104 -5.01 -28.21 -30.94
N VAL A 105 -5.44 -26.96 -31.13
CA VAL A 105 -5.76 -26.40 -32.46
C VAL A 105 -4.49 -26.17 -33.28
N CYS A 106 -3.49 -25.45 -32.72
CA CYS A 106 -2.18 -25.26 -33.37
C CYS A 106 -1.55 -26.58 -33.87
N LEU A 107 -1.60 -27.63 -33.03
CA LEU A 107 -1.01 -28.90 -33.41
C LEU A 107 -1.82 -29.63 -34.47
N THR A 108 -3.15 -29.56 -34.43
CA THR A 108 -4.01 -30.19 -35.45
C THR A 108 -3.78 -29.55 -36.82
N GLU A 109 -3.71 -28.22 -36.89
CA GLU A 109 -3.38 -27.48 -38.12
C GLU A 109 -1.98 -27.86 -38.63
N SER A 110 -0.97 -27.84 -37.76
CA SER A 110 0.40 -28.11 -38.18
C SER A 110 0.63 -29.57 -38.59
N VAL A 111 -0.01 -30.53 -37.91
CA VAL A 111 0.09 -31.95 -38.24
C VAL A 111 -0.69 -32.28 -39.51
N ALA A 112 -1.82 -31.62 -39.78
CA ALA A 112 -2.52 -31.76 -41.05
C ALA A 112 -1.65 -31.31 -42.24
N ALA A 113 -0.85 -30.26 -42.07
CA ALA A 113 0.01 -29.74 -43.13
C ALA A 113 1.28 -30.58 -43.39
N THR A 114 1.90 -31.15 -42.35
CA THR A 114 3.26 -31.72 -42.44
C THR A 114 3.43 -33.08 -41.75
N GLY A 115 2.32 -33.73 -41.39
CA GLY A 115 2.31 -34.95 -40.58
C GLY A 115 2.87 -34.70 -39.17
N PHE A 116 3.27 -35.77 -38.46
CA PHE A 116 3.81 -35.63 -37.10
C PHE A 116 5.15 -34.88 -37.02
N SER A 117 5.81 -34.65 -38.15
CA SER A 117 6.93 -33.69 -38.21
C SER A 117 6.48 -32.25 -37.97
N GLY A 118 5.17 -31.98 -38.03
CA GLY A 118 4.51 -30.74 -37.63
C GLY A 118 4.29 -30.58 -36.12
N ALA A 119 4.47 -31.62 -35.31
CA ALA A 119 4.18 -31.55 -33.88
C ALA A 119 5.28 -30.80 -33.09
N PHE A 120 5.22 -29.46 -33.04
CA PHE A 120 6.21 -28.60 -32.36
C PHE A 120 5.74 -28.09 -30.99
N ARG A 121 6.70 -27.81 -30.11
CA ARG A 121 6.47 -27.21 -28.78
C ARG A 121 7.02 -25.80 -28.73
N ARG A 122 6.14 -24.83 -28.47
CA ARG A 122 6.56 -23.48 -28.11
C ARG A 122 7.16 -23.41 -26.72
N LEU A 123 8.11 -22.49 -26.54
CA LEU A 123 8.75 -22.20 -25.26
C LEU A 123 7.75 -21.75 -24.18
N ASP A 124 6.88 -20.78 -24.51
CA ASP A 124 5.96 -20.14 -23.57
C ASP A 124 4.93 -21.13 -23.01
N TRP A 125 4.51 -22.12 -23.82
CA TRP A 125 3.63 -23.20 -23.36
C TRP A 125 4.23 -23.99 -22.19
N GLN A 126 5.54 -23.98 -22.00
CA GLN A 126 6.15 -24.69 -20.87
C GLN A 126 5.90 -23.98 -19.54
N PHE A 127 5.62 -22.68 -19.51
CA PHE A 127 5.43 -21.96 -18.26
C PHE A 127 4.08 -22.28 -17.61
N VAL A 128 4.10 -22.52 -16.31
CA VAL A 128 2.88 -22.88 -15.54
C VAL A 128 1.84 -21.75 -15.56
N ALA A 129 2.31 -20.50 -15.56
CA ALA A 129 1.46 -19.30 -15.56
C ALA A 129 0.79 -19.02 -16.91
N ILE A 130 1.31 -19.57 -18.00
CA ILE A 130 0.67 -19.49 -19.31
C ILE A 130 -0.46 -20.53 -19.34
N LYS A 131 -1.68 -20.14 -19.67
CA LYS A 131 -2.85 -21.03 -19.69
C LYS A 131 -3.59 -20.99 -21.01
N SER A 132 -3.46 -19.90 -21.78
CA SER A 132 -4.08 -19.76 -23.08
C SER A 132 -3.08 -19.87 -24.23
N CYS A 133 -3.59 -20.22 -25.41
CA CYS A 133 -2.93 -19.98 -26.69
C CYS A 133 -3.12 -18.52 -27.11
N ASP A 134 -2.04 -17.83 -27.46
CA ASP A 134 -2.08 -16.44 -27.95
C ASP A 134 -2.70 -16.32 -29.36
N ILE A 135 -2.67 -17.39 -30.15
CA ILE A 135 -3.25 -17.42 -31.50
C ILE A 135 -4.74 -17.77 -31.47
N HIS A 136 -5.07 -18.92 -30.90
CA HIS A 136 -6.44 -19.46 -30.96
C HIS A 136 -7.32 -19.02 -29.79
N GLN A 137 -6.75 -18.41 -28.74
CA GLN A 137 -7.50 -17.97 -27.54
C GLN A 137 -8.29 -19.12 -26.88
N VAL A 138 -7.65 -20.29 -26.82
CA VAL A 138 -8.16 -21.53 -26.20
C VAL A 138 -7.22 -22.01 -25.10
N ALA A 139 -7.74 -22.82 -24.19
CA ALA A 139 -6.99 -23.38 -23.08
C ALA A 139 -5.90 -24.34 -23.59
N LEU A 140 -4.70 -24.18 -23.06
CA LEU A 140 -3.62 -25.14 -23.29
C LEU A 140 -3.87 -26.39 -22.47
N ILE A 141 -3.81 -27.55 -23.12
CA ILE A 141 -4.00 -28.84 -22.45
C ILE A 141 -2.66 -29.41 -22.02
N ASN A 142 -2.67 -30.23 -20.98
CA ASN A 142 -1.55 -31.09 -20.61
C ASN A 142 -1.84 -32.51 -21.07
N LEU A 143 -0.91 -33.09 -21.82
CA LEU A 143 -0.92 -34.53 -22.07
C LEU A 143 -0.55 -35.30 -20.78
N PRO A 144 -0.91 -36.59 -20.70
CA PRO A 144 -0.52 -37.45 -19.57
C PRO A 144 0.97 -37.33 -19.26
N ALA A 145 1.30 -37.31 -17.97
CA ALA A 145 2.68 -37.17 -17.54
C ALA A 145 3.50 -38.41 -17.96
N GLU A 146 4.70 -38.16 -18.49
CA GLU A 146 5.63 -39.24 -18.80
C GLU A 146 6.29 -39.79 -17.53
N LYS A 147 6.65 -41.08 -17.55
CA LYS A 147 7.31 -41.76 -16.41
C LYS A 147 8.57 -41.02 -15.95
N PHE A 148 9.31 -40.44 -16.89
CA PHE A 148 10.49 -39.62 -16.62
C PHE A 148 10.40 -38.29 -17.36
N ALA A 149 10.77 -37.19 -16.70
CA ALA A 149 10.79 -35.85 -17.29
C ALA A 149 11.62 -35.78 -18.58
N THR A 150 12.64 -36.64 -18.69
CA THR A 150 13.50 -36.79 -19.86
C THR A 150 12.75 -37.19 -21.13
N HIS A 151 11.65 -37.93 -21.01
CA HIS A 151 10.84 -38.39 -22.14
C HIS A 151 9.90 -37.30 -22.66
N ALA A 152 9.43 -36.40 -21.78
CA ALA A 152 8.57 -35.29 -22.15
C ALA A 152 9.25 -34.24 -23.08
N TYR A 153 10.58 -34.31 -23.25
CA TYR A 153 11.32 -33.50 -24.21
C TYR A 153 11.25 -34.03 -25.64
N ASP A 154 10.92 -35.31 -25.85
CA ASP A 154 10.66 -35.89 -27.17
C ASP A 154 9.22 -35.59 -27.60
N PHE A 155 8.95 -34.29 -27.77
CA PHE A 155 7.60 -33.75 -27.81
C PHE A 155 6.75 -34.28 -28.98
N ALA A 156 7.31 -34.36 -30.20
CA ALA A 156 6.57 -34.85 -31.36
C ALA A 156 6.13 -36.30 -31.17
N ARG A 157 6.98 -37.13 -30.54
CA ARG A 157 6.65 -38.51 -30.19
C ARG A 157 5.58 -38.60 -29.10
N VAL A 158 5.67 -37.75 -28.07
CA VAL A 158 4.64 -37.67 -27.01
C VAL A 158 3.29 -37.26 -27.60
N VAL A 159 3.27 -36.29 -28.52
CA VAL A 159 2.06 -35.88 -29.25
C VAL A 159 1.53 -37.04 -30.08
N GLN A 160 2.38 -37.76 -30.82
CA GLN A 160 1.97 -38.92 -31.62
C GLN A 160 1.34 -40.02 -30.76
N LYS A 161 1.97 -40.35 -29.62
CA LYS A 161 1.47 -41.33 -28.65
C LYS A 161 0.09 -40.97 -28.10
N HIS A 162 -0.18 -39.68 -27.90
CA HIS A 162 -1.43 -39.17 -27.32
C HIS A 162 -2.31 -38.43 -28.34
N TRP A 163 -2.17 -38.74 -29.63
CA TRP A 163 -2.78 -37.95 -30.70
C TRP A 163 -4.30 -37.87 -30.60
N ARG A 164 -4.96 -38.97 -30.24
CA ARG A 164 -6.42 -39.01 -30.04
C ARG A 164 -6.89 -37.98 -29.01
N THR A 165 -6.14 -37.80 -27.92
CA THR A 165 -6.45 -36.80 -26.89
C THR A 165 -6.31 -35.38 -27.44
N VAL A 166 -5.28 -35.12 -28.26
CA VAL A 166 -5.08 -33.82 -28.92
C VAL A 166 -6.23 -33.52 -29.88
N GLN A 167 -6.61 -34.49 -30.73
CA GLN A 167 -7.71 -34.33 -31.68
C GLN A 167 -9.04 -34.08 -30.99
N GLN A 168 -9.36 -34.85 -29.94
CA GLN A 168 -10.60 -34.67 -29.17
C GLN A 168 -10.67 -33.26 -28.55
N ALA A 169 -9.57 -32.77 -27.99
CA ALA A 169 -9.50 -31.42 -27.44
C ALA A 169 -9.55 -30.31 -28.52
N ALA A 170 -9.21 -30.62 -29.78
CA ALA A 170 -9.30 -29.68 -30.89
C ALA A 170 -10.71 -29.58 -31.48
N ILE A 171 -11.54 -30.62 -31.38
CA ILE A 171 -12.92 -30.64 -31.89
C ILE A 171 -13.81 -29.65 -31.12
N SER A 172 -13.66 -29.60 -29.80
CA SER A 172 -14.40 -28.68 -28.93
C SER A 172 -13.43 -28.01 -27.96
N PRO A 173 -12.65 -27.02 -28.43
CA PRO A 173 -11.63 -26.41 -27.61
C PRO A 173 -12.26 -25.49 -26.56
N LEU A 174 -11.76 -25.58 -25.33
CA LEU A 174 -12.23 -24.71 -24.24
C LEU A 174 -11.72 -23.28 -24.48
N ALA A 175 -12.65 -22.32 -24.62
CA ALA A 175 -12.31 -20.90 -24.76
C ALA A 175 -11.54 -20.41 -23.52
N CYS A 176 -10.42 -19.72 -23.74
CA CYS A 176 -9.56 -19.20 -22.69
C CYS A 176 -8.79 -18.01 -23.25
N LYS A 177 -9.23 -16.81 -22.88
CA LYS A 177 -8.58 -15.58 -23.35
C LYS A 177 -7.22 -15.41 -22.70
N GLU A 178 -6.29 -14.86 -23.46
CA GLU A 178 -5.01 -14.43 -22.95
C GLU A 178 -5.17 -13.28 -21.94
N THR A 179 -4.48 -13.42 -20.82
CA THR A 179 -4.44 -12.42 -19.75
C THR A 179 -3.27 -11.47 -19.91
N SER A 180 -3.33 -10.29 -19.26
CA SER A 180 -2.22 -9.33 -19.30
C SER A 180 -0.95 -9.88 -18.66
N LEU A 181 -1.06 -10.76 -17.65
CA LEU A 181 0.09 -11.49 -17.11
C LEU A 181 0.78 -12.34 -18.18
N GLU A 182 -0.01 -13.08 -18.96
CA GLU A 182 0.51 -13.96 -20.01
C GLU A 182 1.17 -13.17 -21.14
N GLN A 183 0.53 -12.08 -21.57
CA GLN A 183 1.10 -11.14 -22.54
C GLN A 183 2.43 -10.60 -22.05
N TYR A 184 2.52 -10.19 -20.79
CA TYR A 184 3.74 -9.66 -20.20
C TYR A 184 4.85 -10.72 -20.13
N ILE A 185 4.54 -11.96 -19.73
CA ILE A 185 5.49 -13.07 -19.76
C ILE A 185 6.00 -13.31 -21.19
N ARG A 186 5.10 -13.41 -22.18
CA ARG A 186 5.48 -13.61 -23.60
C ARG A 186 6.33 -12.47 -24.13
N LYS A 187 5.97 -11.23 -23.80
CA LYS A 187 6.74 -10.03 -24.14
C LYS A 187 8.16 -10.13 -23.61
N ARG A 188 8.36 -10.54 -22.35
CA ARG A 188 9.71 -10.73 -21.79
C ARG A 188 10.47 -11.89 -22.42
N LEU A 189 9.79 -13.00 -22.71
CA LEU A 189 10.40 -14.15 -23.40
C LEU A 189 10.82 -13.83 -24.83
N SER A 190 10.22 -12.82 -25.47
CA SER A 190 10.71 -12.31 -26.77
C SER A 190 12.03 -11.54 -26.64
N GLY A 191 12.54 -11.30 -25.42
CA GLY A 191 13.79 -10.57 -25.21
C GLY A 191 13.63 -9.06 -25.10
N TRP A 192 12.36 -8.58 -25.12
CA TRP A 192 12.04 -7.21 -24.72
C TRP A 192 12.60 -6.92 -23.33
N LYS A 193 13.05 -5.68 -23.15
CA LYS A 193 13.52 -5.15 -21.87
C LYS A 193 12.69 -3.92 -21.54
N GLY A 194 12.11 -3.92 -20.36
CA GLY A 194 11.61 -2.71 -19.74
C GLY A 194 12.52 -2.24 -18.62
N THR A 195 12.18 -1.07 -18.10
CA THR A 195 12.88 -0.39 -16.99
C THR A 195 11.98 -0.23 -15.76
N ASP A 196 10.75 -0.74 -15.82
CA ASP A 196 9.77 -0.62 -14.76
C ASP A 196 10.12 -1.51 -13.58
N TRP A 197 9.48 -1.28 -12.43
CA TRP A 197 9.78 -2.04 -11.22
C TRP A 197 9.54 -3.55 -11.37
N LEU A 198 8.53 -3.95 -12.16
CA LEU A 198 8.24 -5.35 -12.48
C LEU A 198 9.38 -6.00 -13.26
N ASP A 199 10.09 -5.24 -14.10
CA ASP A 199 11.17 -5.78 -14.94
C ASP A 199 12.38 -6.19 -14.10
N ARG A 200 12.51 -5.64 -12.88
CA ARG A 200 13.51 -6.05 -11.88
C ARG A 200 13.20 -7.39 -11.22
N LEU A 201 11.95 -7.85 -11.29
CA LEU A 201 11.53 -9.15 -10.77
C LEU A 201 11.79 -10.26 -11.79
N SER A 202 12.02 -11.48 -11.32
CA SER A 202 12.09 -12.65 -12.21
C SER A 202 10.68 -13.11 -12.60
N LEU A 203 10.51 -13.75 -13.77
CA LEU A 203 9.21 -14.30 -14.18
C LEU A 203 8.59 -15.26 -13.13
N PRO A 204 9.35 -16.15 -12.46
CA PRO A 204 8.83 -16.97 -11.37
C PRO A 204 8.32 -16.15 -10.18
N ALA A 205 9.01 -15.06 -9.84
CA ALA A 205 8.58 -14.13 -8.79
C ALA A 205 7.27 -13.45 -9.16
N ILE A 206 7.17 -12.91 -10.39
CA ILE A 206 5.98 -12.23 -10.89
C ILE A 206 4.80 -13.19 -10.90
N ALA A 207 4.93 -14.35 -11.54
CA ALA A 207 3.85 -15.33 -11.64
C ALA A 207 3.31 -15.73 -10.26
N LYS A 208 4.20 -16.03 -9.31
CA LYS A 208 3.76 -16.50 -7.99
C LYS A 208 3.25 -15.37 -7.09
N ALA A 209 3.81 -14.16 -7.20
CA ALA A 209 3.29 -12.98 -6.52
C ALA A 209 1.88 -12.65 -7.03
N SER A 210 1.69 -12.63 -8.35
CA SER A 210 0.40 -12.43 -9.00
C SER A 210 -0.64 -13.45 -8.53
N GLU A 211 -0.30 -14.73 -8.50
CA GLU A 211 -1.21 -15.77 -8.02
C GLU A 211 -1.59 -15.56 -6.54
N THR A 212 -0.61 -15.44 -5.65
CA THR A 212 -0.85 -15.38 -4.19
C THR A 212 -1.51 -14.08 -3.75
N LEU A 213 -1.13 -12.95 -4.36
CA LEU A 213 -1.79 -11.67 -4.15
C LEU A 213 -3.23 -11.72 -4.65
N GLY A 214 -3.45 -12.26 -5.85
CA GLY A 214 -4.78 -12.40 -6.43
C GLY A 214 -5.72 -13.29 -5.61
N VAL A 215 -5.19 -14.36 -5.01
CA VAL A 215 -5.95 -15.18 -4.05
C VAL A 215 -6.35 -14.33 -2.84
N ARG A 216 -5.42 -13.55 -2.28
CA ARG A 216 -5.72 -12.67 -1.14
C ARG A 216 -6.75 -11.58 -1.48
N VAL A 217 -6.68 -11.01 -2.68
CA VAL A 217 -7.64 -10.00 -3.16
C VAL A 217 -9.03 -10.61 -3.36
N LYS A 218 -9.14 -11.78 -4.01
CA LYS A 218 -10.44 -12.37 -4.35
C LYS A 218 -11.13 -13.10 -3.20
N PHE A 219 -10.36 -13.77 -2.35
CA PHE A 219 -10.90 -14.73 -1.38
C PHE A 219 -10.58 -14.38 0.08
N GLY A 220 -9.90 -13.26 0.31
CA GLY A 220 -9.60 -12.77 1.66
C GLY A 220 -8.46 -13.51 2.37
N ALA A 221 -8.27 -13.18 3.65
CA ALA A 221 -7.16 -13.64 4.48
C ALA A 221 -7.07 -15.16 4.71
N TYR A 222 -8.21 -15.87 4.78
CA TYR A 222 -8.28 -17.28 5.18
C TYR A 222 -8.33 -18.28 4.03
N ALA A 223 -8.16 -17.82 2.79
CA ALA A 223 -8.23 -18.65 1.60
C ALA A 223 -7.11 -19.72 1.47
N SER A 224 -6.40 -20.06 2.56
CA SER A 224 -5.30 -21.02 2.56
C SER A 224 -5.44 -22.20 3.54
N SER A 225 -6.57 -22.38 4.24
CA SER A 225 -6.70 -23.49 5.21
C SER A 225 -7.92 -24.40 5.07
N GLN A 226 -8.88 -24.13 4.19
CA GLN A 226 -10.07 -24.97 4.01
C GLN A 226 -10.39 -25.08 2.52
N GLY A 227 -10.29 -26.30 1.98
CA GLY A 227 -10.76 -26.77 0.68
C GLY A 227 -11.01 -25.74 -0.42
N VAL A 228 -10.04 -25.55 -1.31
CA VAL A 228 -10.30 -24.87 -2.58
C VAL A 228 -9.82 -25.71 -3.75
N GLY A 229 -10.62 -26.74 -4.07
CA GLY A 229 -10.40 -27.59 -5.25
C GLY A 229 -10.62 -26.85 -6.59
N ASN A 230 -11.22 -25.64 -6.57
CA ASN A 230 -11.69 -24.93 -7.76
C ASN A 230 -11.22 -23.45 -7.85
N ILE A 231 -10.07 -23.06 -7.28
CA ILE A 231 -9.50 -21.74 -7.63
C ILE A 231 -9.01 -21.80 -9.07
N ASP A 232 -9.65 -21.02 -9.94
CA ASP A 232 -9.10 -20.73 -11.25
C ASP A 232 -7.83 -19.90 -11.09
N SER A 233 -6.69 -20.58 -11.19
CA SER A 233 -5.34 -20.02 -11.11
C SER A 233 -5.11 -18.91 -12.15
N GLN A 234 -5.71 -19.00 -13.35
CA GLN A 234 -5.58 -17.96 -14.36
C GLN A 234 -6.24 -16.66 -13.90
N THR A 235 -7.49 -16.77 -13.45
CA THR A 235 -8.27 -15.63 -12.96
C THR A 235 -7.60 -14.94 -11.76
N VAL A 236 -7.17 -15.68 -10.73
CA VAL A 236 -6.50 -15.05 -9.58
C VAL A 236 -5.17 -14.43 -9.98
N SER A 237 -4.38 -15.11 -10.81
CA SER A 237 -3.09 -14.58 -11.24
C SER A 237 -3.25 -13.29 -12.04
N GLN A 238 -4.28 -13.19 -12.88
CA GLN A 238 -4.60 -11.95 -13.58
C GLN A 238 -4.97 -10.82 -12.60
N VAL A 239 -5.80 -11.08 -11.60
CA VAL A 239 -6.15 -10.06 -10.58
C VAL A 239 -4.92 -9.54 -9.85
N GLY A 240 -4.06 -10.43 -9.34
CA GLY A 240 -2.86 -9.99 -8.64
C GLY A 240 -1.85 -9.31 -9.58
N PHE A 241 -1.78 -9.71 -10.85
CA PHE A 241 -0.95 -9.03 -11.84
C PHE A 241 -1.41 -7.59 -12.10
N GLU A 242 -2.71 -7.34 -12.22
CA GLU A 242 -3.23 -5.97 -12.41
C GLU A 242 -2.92 -5.05 -11.21
N VAL A 243 -2.81 -5.60 -10.00
CA VAL A 243 -2.33 -4.84 -8.83
C VAL A 243 -0.84 -4.53 -8.99
N LEU A 244 -0.01 -5.52 -9.29
CA LEU A 244 1.44 -5.34 -9.38
C LEU A 244 1.85 -4.46 -10.59
N LYS A 245 1.09 -4.49 -11.68
CA LYS A 245 1.31 -3.67 -12.87
C LYS A 245 1.23 -2.17 -12.58
N LYS A 246 0.50 -1.76 -11.55
CA LYS A 246 0.36 -0.36 -11.12
C LYS A 246 1.55 0.19 -10.36
N GLY A 247 2.61 -0.59 -10.13
CA GLY A 247 3.77 -0.09 -9.38
C GLY A 247 3.81 -0.54 -7.93
N ALA A 248 4.79 0.00 -7.21
CA ALA A 248 4.86 -0.13 -5.76
C ALA A 248 3.60 0.45 -5.07
N ASP A 249 3.06 1.55 -5.61
CA ASP A 249 1.86 2.20 -5.10
C ASP A 249 0.65 1.27 -5.16
N GLY A 250 0.45 0.55 -6.28
CA GLY A 250 -0.63 -0.43 -6.40
C GLY A 250 -0.54 -1.53 -5.35
N LEU A 251 0.67 -2.01 -5.04
CA LEU A 251 0.88 -2.98 -3.97
C LEU A 251 0.59 -2.36 -2.60
N LEU A 252 1.09 -1.15 -2.31
CA LEU A 252 0.84 -0.45 -1.04
C LEU A 252 -0.66 -0.19 -0.80
N THR A 253 -1.40 0.23 -1.83
CA THR A 253 -2.86 0.40 -1.76
C THR A 253 -3.54 -0.91 -1.38
N ALA A 254 -3.20 -2.02 -2.03
CA ALA A 254 -3.78 -3.32 -1.69
C ALA A 254 -3.44 -3.76 -0.25
N LEU A 255 -2.21 -3.53 0.22
CA LEU A 255 -1.82 -3.84 1.59
C LEU A 255 -2.61 -2.98 2.62
N ALA A 256 -2.84 -1.70 2.31
CA ALA A 256 -3.65 -0.80 3.14
C ALA A 256 -5.12 -1.23 3.19
N GLU A 257 -5.69 -1.66 2.07
CA GLU A 257 -7.04 -2.24 1.99
C GLU A 257 -7.15 -3.51 2.86
N PHE A 258 -6.18 -4.44 2.75
CA PHE A 258 -6.17 -5.66 3.56
C PHE A 258 -6.15 -5.37 5.07
N LYS A 259 -5.42 -4.32 5.48
CA LYS A 259 -5.40 -3.85 6.86
C LYS A 259 -6.75 -3.24 7.26
N ALA A 260 -7.35 -2.43 6.38
CA ALA A 260 -8.60 -1.73 6.65
C ALA A 260 -9.83 -2.67 6.72
N GLU A 261 -9.81 -3.80 5.99
CA GLU A 261 -10.84 -4.85 6.04
C GLU A 261 -11.10 -5.37 7.47
N ARG A 262 -10.07 -5.34 8.34
CA ARG A 262 -10.15 -5.86 9.71
C ARG A 262 -9.82 -4.78 10.72
N ARG A 263 -10.86 -4.08 11.18
CA ARG A 263 -10.82 -3.24 12.38
C ARG A 263 -10.89 -4.13 13.63
N SER A 264 -9.87 -4.97 13.83
CA SER A 264 -9.77 -5.82 15.03
C SER A 264 -8.75 -5.23 16.01
N PRO A 265 -9.04 -5.21 17.32
CA PRO A 265 -8.05 -4.86 18.35
C PRO A 265 -6.86 -5.84 18.43
N HIS A 266 -6.89 -6.94 17.66
CA HIS A 266 -5.80 -7.90 17.51
C HIS A 266 -5.27 -7.99 16.07
N ALA A 267 -5.30 -6.87 15.33
CA ALA A 267 -4.76 -6.82 13.98
C ALA A 267 -3.33 -7.39 13.92
N SER A 268 -3.06 -8.15 12.88
CA SER A 268 -1.82 -8.91 12.76
C SER A 268 -1.48 -8.98 11.30
N HIS A 269 -0.31 -8.49 10.91
CA HIS A 269 0.11 -8.53 9.50
C HIS A 269 0.01 -9.94 8.92
N ASN A 270 0.30 -10.98 9.70
CA ASN A 270 0.15 -12.38 9.28
C ASN A 270 -1.29 -12.73 8.92
N ARG A 271 -2.26 -12.27 9.71
CA ARG A 271 -3.68 -12.52 9.48
C ARG A 271 -4.21 -11.64 8.36
N ASP A 272 -3.89 -10.36 8.37
CA ASP A 272 -4.45 -9.39 7.42
C ASP A 272 -3.90 -9.62 6.02
N LEU A 273 -2.59 -9.82 5.86
CA LEU A 273 -1.97 -10.10 4.57
C LEU A 273 -2.11 -11.57 4.15
N GLY A 274 -2.38 -12.47 5.11
CA GLY A 274 -2.75 -13.85 4.88
C GLY A 274 -1.77 -14.64 4.02
N CYS A 275 -2.32 -15.36 3.03
CA CYS A 275 -1.56 -16.27 2.16
C CYS A 275 -0.42 -15.59 1.38
N PHE A 276 -0.57 -14.29 1.07
CA PHE A 276 0.46 -13.51 0.37
C PHE A 276 1.70 -13.32 1.25
N PHE A 277 1.52 -12.88 2.50
CA PHE A 277 2.63 -12.74 3.44
C PHE A 277 3.21 -14.10 3.84
N LEU A 278 2.38 -15.12 4.04
CA LEU A 278 2.86 -16.47 4.31
C LEU A 278 3.76 -16.98 3.19
N TRP A 279 3.36 -16.78 1.93
CA TRP A 279 4.20 -17.14 0.79
C TRP A 279 5.53 -16.37 0.77
N LEU A 280 5.50 -15.06 1.01
CA LEU A 280 6.72 -14.23 1.06
C LEU A 280 7.66 -14.65 2.20
N SER A 281 7.09 -15.12 3.32
CA SER A 281 7.82 -15.54 4.53
C SER A 281 8.45 -16.92 4.43
N ARG A 282 7.94 -17.78 3.54
CA ARG A 282 8.53 -19.12 3.35
C ARG A 282 9.98 -19.00 2.88
N GLU A 283 10.87 -19.70 3.58
CA GLU A 283 12.27 -19.80 3.21
C GLU A 283 12.43 -20.63 1.92
N GLY A 284 13.30 -20.16 1.03
CA GLY A 284 13.47 -20.69 -0.32
C GLY A 284 13.56 -19.54 -1.32
N SER A 285 14.78 -19.20 -1.71
CA SER A 285 15.09 -18.05 -2.55
C SER A 285 14.42 -18.13 -3.94
N ILE A 286 13.26 -17.50 -4.10
CA ILE A 286 12.83 -17.10 -5.44
C ILE A 286 13.75 -15.93 -5.82
N SER A 287 14.63 -16.18 -6.80
CA SER A 287 15.54 -15.15 -7.32
C SER A 287 14.74 -13.92 -7.75
N GLY A 288 15.18 -12.73 -7.36
CA GLY A 288 14.51 -11.48 -7.74
C GLY A 288 13.18 -11.21 -7.03
N ILE A 289 12.90 -11.84 -5.89
CA ILE A 289 11.72 -11.54 -5.05
C ILE A 289 11.89 -10.30 -4.15
N GLU A 290 13.14 -9.88 -3.90
CA GLU A 290 13.45 -8.88 -2.87
C GLU A 290 12.73 -7.53 -3.04
N PRO A 291 12.52 -6.99 -4.26
CA PRO A 291 11.78 -5.73 -4.39
C PRO A 291 10.36 -5.79 -3.81
N ILE A 292 9.65 -6.92 -3.95
CA ILE A 292 8.32 -7.12 -3.33
C ILE A 292 8.46 -7.28 -1.82
N ARG A 293 9.44 -8.08 -1.35
CA ARG A 293 9.68 -8.28 0.09
C ARG A 293 9.97 -6.97 0.80
N LYS A 294 10.77 -6.10 0.19
CA LYS A 294 11.09 -4.78 0.75
C LYS A 294 9.82 -3.94 0.95
N ILE A 295 8.99 -3.78 -0.08
CA ILE A 295 7.75 -2.99 0.02
C ILE A 295 6.83 -3.53 1.12
N VAL A 296 6.63 -4.85 1.15
CA VAL A 296 5.75 -5.48 2.15
C VAL A 296 6.35 -5.37 3.56
N ARG A 297 7.67 -5.53 3.70
CA ARG A 297 8.38 -5.38 4.98
C ARG A 297 8.25 -3.96 5.52
N ASP A 298 8.54 -2.95 4.70
CA ASP A 298 8.48 -1.54 5.09
C ASP A 298 7.04 -1.19 5.51
N PHE A 299 6.04 -1.60 4.71
CA PHE A 299 4.64 -1.44 5.07
C PHE A 299 4.30 -2.08 6.42
N VAL A 300 4.78 -3.30 6.68
CA VAL A 300 4.53 -3.98 7.96
C VAL A 300 5.17 -3.24 9.13
N ILE A 301 6.41 -2.76 8.99
CA ILE A 301 7.13 -2.02 10.04
C ILE A 301 6.44 -0.70 10.36
N GLU A 302 5.91 -0.02 9.34
CA GLU A 302 5.24 1.27 9.48
C GLU A 302 3.81 1.16 10.03
N ASN A 303 3.10 0.06 9.72
CA ASN A 303 1.65 -0.03 9.97
C ASN A 303 1.25 -1.06 11.03
N TYR A 304 2.19 -1.86 11.56
CA TYR A 304 1.91 -2.86 12.58
C TYR A 304 2.90 -2.79 13.74
N PRO A 305 2.48 -3.09 14.97
CA PRO A 305 3.40 -3.16 16.09
C PRO A 305 4.33 -4.36 15.91
N VAL A 306 5.61 -4.09 15.71
CA VAL A 306 6.64 -5.11 15.63
C VAL A 306 7.53 -5.02 16.87
N VAL A 307 7.83 -6.18 17.47
CA VAL A 307 8.75 -6.25 18.61
C VAL A 307 10.17 -6.08 18.10
N THR A 308 10.96 -5.23 18.75
CA THR A 308 12.38 -5.04 18.45
C THR A 308 13.13 -6.38 18.43
N GLY A 309 13.98 -6.58 17.43
CA GLY A 309 14.72 -7.83 17.20
C GLY A 309 13.95 -8.88 16.39
N THR A 310 12.65 -8.68 16.12
CA THR A 310 11.87 -9.61 15.28
C THR A 310 12.31 -9.50 13.83
N ALA A 311 12.49 -10.65 13.16
CA ALA A 311 12.79 -10.68 11.73
C ALA A 311 11.49 -10.62 10.90
N ILE A 312 11.36 -9.62 10.03
CA ILE A 312 10.27 -9.48 9.08
C ILE A 312 10.82 -9.66 7.67
N LEU A 313 10.39 -10.75 7.00
CA LEU A 313 10.82 -11.10 5.64
C LEU A 313 12.35 -11.06 5.45
N GLY A 314 13.10 -11.60 6.43
CA GLY A 314 14.56 -11.70 6.39
C GLY A 314 15.34 -10.50 6.94
N HIS A 315 14.67 -9.45 7.43
CA HIS A 315 15.33 -8.28 8.02
C HIS A 315 14.94 -8.11 9.49
N ARG A 316 15.91 -7.96 10.38
CA ARG A 316 15.65 -7.69 11.80
C ARG A 316 15.21 -6.25 12.01
N VAL A 317 14.17 -6.05 12.81
CA VAL A 317 13.63 -4.71 13.08
C VAL A 317 14.26 -4.18 14.37
N ASP A 318 15.17 -3.21 14.25
CA ASP A 318 15.81 -2.59 15.41
C ASP A 318 14.94 -1.47 16.01
N GLN A 319 14.25 -0.76 15.12
CA GLN A 319 13.51 0.46 15.45
C GLN A 319 12.07 0.38 14.93
N PRO A 320 11.11 -0.13 15.73
CA PRO A 320 9.70 -0.16 15.35
C PRO A 320 9.14 1.23 15.07
N ALA A 321 8.29 1.36 14.06
CA ALA A 321 7.63 2.63 13.71
C ALA A 321 6.17 2.69 14.20
N CYS A 322 5.65 1.59 14.76
CA CYS A 322 4.29 1.48 15.25
C CYS A 322 4.27 0.72 16.58
N PHE A 323 3.40 1.14 17.50
CA PHE A 323 3.36 0.67 18.88
C PHE A 323 1.92 0.37 19.32
N THR A 324 1.76 -0.59 20.23
CA THR A 324 0.46 -0.81 20.88
C THR A 324 0.16 0.29 21.90
N LEU A 325 -1.12 0.61 22.11
CA LEU A 325 -1.53 1.59 23.12
C LEU A 325 -0.97 1.26 24.51
N GLY A 326 -0.97 -0.01 24.92
CA GLY A 326 -0.43 -0.43 26.21
C GLY A 326 1.08 -0.22 26.35
N LYS A 327 1.86 -0.25 25.25
CA LYS A 327 3.29 0.10 25.29
C LYS A 327 3.46 1.61 25.46
N VAL A 328 2.69 2.41 24.73
CA VAL A 328 2.72 3.87 24.81
C VAL A 328 2.26 4.36 26.18
N GLU A 329 1.24 3.74 26.78
CA GLU A 329 0.78 4.02 28.15
C GLU A 329 1.91 3.84 29.17
N LYS A 330 2.64 2.71 29.11
CA LYS A 330 3.79 2.47 30.00
C LYS A 330 4.91 3.47 29.79
N GLU A 331 5.15 3.86 28.54
CA GLU A 331 6.23 4.77 28.17
C GLU A 331 5.93 6.23 28.56
N LEU A 332 4.68 6.68 28.37
CA LEU A 332 4.26 8.07 28.62
C LEU A 332 3.59 8.26 29.99
N GLY A 333 3.30 7.19 30.73
CA GLY A 333 2.66 7.25 32.04
C GLY A 333 1.21 7.74 32.02
N LEU A 334 0.51 7.62 30.89
CA LEU A 334 -0.87 8.07 30.71
C LEU A 334 -1.79 6.90 30.40
N ARG A 335 -2.94 6.86 31.10
CA ARG A 335 -4.01 5.89 30.82
C ARG A 335 -4.49 5.98 29.37
N GLN A 336 -4.88 4.85 28.80
CA GLN A 336 -5.23 4.73 27.38
C GLN A 336 -6.36 5.67 26.96
N GLU A 337 -7.39 5.88 27.80
CA GLU A 337 -8.51 6.75 27.48
C GLU A 337 -8.05 8.20 27.25
N ARG A 338 -7.05 8.64 28.02
CA ARG A 338 -6.46 9.96 27.89
C ARG A 338 -5.58 10.08 26.65
N LEU A 339 -4.82 9.02 26.32
CA LEU A 339 -4.04 8.96 25.07
C LEU A 339 -4.95 9.02 23.84
N ILE A 340 -6.04 8.25 23.83
CA ILE A 340 -7.02 8.24 22.73
C ILE A 340 -7.67 9.62 22.56
N HIS A 341 -8.07 10.27 23.66
CA HIS A 341 -8.61 11.63 23.60
C HIS A 341 -7.60 12.65 23.08
N MET A 342 -6.32 12.56 23.46
CA MET A 342 -5.30 13.46 22.93
C MET A 342 -5.01 13.20 21.44
N LEU A 343 -5.00 11.93 21.01
CA LEU A 343 -4.83 11.56 19.61
C LEU A 343 -5.98 12.04 18.73
N SER A 344 -7.22 12.07 19.24
CA SER A 344 -8.36 12.61 18.48
C SER A 344 -8.31 14.13 18.33
N GLU A 345 -7.64 14.85 19.23
CA GLU A 345 -7.38 16.29 19.06
C GLU A 345 -6.26 16.59 18.06
N LEU A 346 -5.29 15.67 17.91
CA LEU A 346 -4.11 15.85 17.08
C LEU A 346 -4.31 15.42 15.62
N SER A 347 -5.36 14.64 15.33
CA SER A 347 -5.62 14.12 13.99
C SER A 347 -7.05 14.46 13.55
N PRO A 348 -7.27 15.02 12.33
CA PRO A 348 -8.60 15.23 11.77
C PRO A 348 -9.33 13.93 11.39
N ILE A 349 -8.71 12.76 11.62
CA ILE A 349 -9.36 11.47 11.43
C ILE A 349 -10.39 11.28 12.54
N SER A 350 -11.66 11.29 12.16
CA SER A 350 -12.79 10.89 13.02
C SER A 350 -12.58 9.46 13.50
N TRP A 351 -11.95 9.30 14.66
CA TRP A 351 -11.96 8.04 15.38
C TRP A 351 -13.39 7.77 15.82
N ASP A 352 -13.99 6.72 15.29
CA ASP A 352 -15.25 6.22 15.81
C ASP A 352 -15.02 5.81 17.27
N ALA A 353 -15.75 6.40 18.21
CA ALA A 353 -15.62 6.09 19.64
C ALA A 353 -15.87 4.60 19.93
N ALA A 354 -16.57 3.89 19.05
CA ALA A 354 -16.76 2.44 19.12
C ALA A 354 -15.53 1.60 18.74
N ASN A 355 -14.55 2.17 18.01
CA ASN A 355 -13.37 1.46 17.50
C ASN A 355 -12.09 2.32 17.63
N PRO A 356 -11.48 2.36 18.82
CA PRO A 356 -10.23 3.12 19.02
C PRO A 356 -9.09 2.57 18.17
N PRO A 357 -8.09 3.41 17.80
CA PRO A 357 -6.92 2.96 17.08
C PRO A 357 -6.20 1.88 17.89
N THR A 358 -5.99 0.71 17.29
CA THR A 358 -5.29 -0.39 17.97
C THR A 358 -3.79 -0.08 18.16
N TYR A 359 -3.23 0.78 17.30
CA TYR A 359 -1.81 1.13 17.28
C TYR A 359 -1.59 2.61 17.08
N VAL A 360 -0.41 3.08 17.51
CA VAL A 360 0.04 4.45 17.43
C VAL A 360 1.38 4.47 16.68
N THR A 361 1.53 5.36 15.70
CA THR A 361 2.80 5.51 14.96
C THR A 361 3.82 6.27 15.81
N ARG A 362 5.11 6.15 15.46
CA ARG A 362 6.19 6.91 16.10
C ARG A 362 5.94 8.41 16.09
N ASP A 363 5.46 8.95 14.96
CA ASP A 363 5.17 10.37 14.82
C ASP A 363 4.03 10.79 15.74
N GLN A 364 2.98 9.97 15.86
CA GLN A 364 1.90 10.19 16.80
C GLN A 364 2.39 10.15 18.26
N VAL A 365 3.29 9.23 18.61
CA VAL A 365 3.93 9.19 19.94
C VAL A 365 4.72 10.47 20.21
N GLN A 366 5.46 10.98 19.22
CA GLN A 366 6.23 12.21 19.36
C GLN A 366 5.32 13.45 19.51
N LEU A 367 4.22 13.52 18.75
CA LEU A 367 3.20 14.56 18.90
C LEU A 367 2.55 14.49 20.29
N LEU A 368 2.23 13.28 20.78
CA LEU A 368 1.72 13.08 22.13
C LEU A 368 2.70 13.59 23.18
N ARG A 369 4.00 13.27 23.08
CA ARG A 369 5.02 13.78 24.02
C ARG A 369 5.05 15.31 24.05
N GLY A 370 5.06 15.95 22.88
CA GLY A 370 4.99 17.41 22.79
C GLY A 370 3.73 17.95 23.47
N ARG A 371 2.58 17.32 23.20
CA ARG A 371 1.29 17.71 23.79
C ARG A 371 1.22 17.52 25.29
N ILE A 372 1.88 16.50 25.84
CA ILE A 372 2.00 16.25 27.28
C ILE A 372 2.86 17.32 27.94
N GLY A 373 4.01 17.67 27.33
CA GLY A 373 4.88 18.75 27.83
C GLY A 373 4.21 20.12 27.82
N ASP A 374 3.22 20.31 26.95
CA ASP A 374 2.43 21.54 26.81
C ASP A 374 1.35 21.68 27.90
N ILE A 375 1.11 20.66 28.74
CA ILE A 375 0.01 20.69 29.73
C ILE A 375 0.33 21.62 30.91
N VAL A 376 -0.59 22.54 31.17
CA VAL A 376 -0.54 23.46 32.31
C VAL A 376 -1.78 23.24 33.21
N PRO A 377 -1.58 22.92 34.51
CA PRO A 377 -2.67 22.94 35.49
C PRO A 377 -3.28 24.34 35.62
N LEU A 378 -4.61 24.45 35.76
CA LEU A 378 -5.32 25.73 35.82
C LEU A 378 -4.74 26.69 36.89
N VAL A 379 -4.30 26.15 38.02
CA VAL A 379 -3.70 26.93 39.12
C VAL A 379 -2.38 27.64 38.73
N ARG A 380 -1.65 27.12 37.74
CA ARG A 380 -0.41 27.73 37.23
C ARG A 380 -0.64 28.65 36.03
N ALA A 381 -1.84 28.65 35.45
CA ALA A 381 -2.14 29.43 34.25
C ALA A 381 -1.94 30.93 34.47
N GLY A 382 -2.28 31.44 35.66
CA GLY A 382 -2.10 32.86 36.02
C GLY A 382 -0.64 33.31 35.97
N GLN A 383 0.32 32.42 36.27
CA GLN A 383 1.75 32.73 36.19
C GLN A 383 2.24 32.91 34.75
N ILE A 384 1.62 32.22 33.79
CA ILE A 384 1.95 32.32 32.36
C ILE A 384 1.22 33.52 31.73
N ILE A 385 -0.01 33.76 32.16
CA ILE A 385 -0.83 34.86 31.62
C ILE A 385 -0.45 36.22 32.23
N GLY A 386 0.16 36.22 33.41
CA GLY A 386 0.42 37.43 34.18
C GLY A 386 -0.89 38.04 34.68
N CYS A 387 -1.70 37.25 35.38
CA CYS A 387 -2.89 37.73 36.09
C CYS A 387 -3.29 36.79 37.23
N SER A 388 -4.19 37.26 38.11
CA SER A 388 -4.74 36.43 39.18
C SER A 388 -5.60 35.27 38.64
N TYR A 389 -5.68 34.18 39.41
CA TYR A 389 -6.50 33.00 39.07
C TYR A 389 -7.97 33.35 38.77
N HIS A 390 -8.53 34.35 39.45
CA HIS A 390 -9.88 34.83 39.21
C HIS A 390 -10.07 35.26 37.75
N PHE A 391 -9.14 36.07 37.20
CA PHE A 391 -9.23 36.53 35.82
C PHE A 391 -9.01 35.40 34.81
N VAL A 392 -8.16 34.42 35.12
CA VAL A 392 -8.05 33.19 34.30
C VAL A 392 -9.42 32.52 34.17
N THR A 393 -10.15 32.35 35.27
CA THR A 393 -11.49 31.74 35.23
C THR A 393 -12.49 32.58 34.44
N THR A 394 -12.39 33.92 34.51
CA THR A 394 -13.22 34.84 33.72
C THR A 394 -12.96 34.71 32.22
N PHE A 395 -11.69 34.61 31.79
CA PHE A 395 -11.33 34.41 30.38
C PHE A 395 -11.76 33.03 29.86
N ILE A 396 -11.69 31.99 30.70
CA ILE A 396 -12.22 30.66 30.36
C ILE A 396 -13.75 30.71 30.21
N ALA A 397 -14.46 31.35 31.14
CA ALA A 397 -15.92 31.47 31.10
C ALA A 397 -16.42 32.28 29.90
N ALA A 398 -15.65 33.29 29.47
CA ALA A 398 -15.90 34.06 28.25
C ALA A 398 -15.53 33.33 26.95
N GLY A 399 -15.03 32.09 27.02
CA GLY A 399 -14.65 31.30 25.85
C GLY A 399 -13.34 31.73 25.18
N MET A 400 -12.60 32.67 25.78
CA MET A 400 -11.36 33.21 25.21
C MET A 400 -10.17 32.28 25.39
N ILE A 401 -10.17 31.47 26.46
CA ILE A 401 -9.18 30.42 26.72
C ILE A 401 -9.90 29.07 26.69
N LYS A 402 -9.46 28.17 25.81
CA LYS A 402 -10.08 26.86 25.64
C LYS A 402 -9.70 25.93 26.80
N ARG A 403 -10.66 25.70 27.70
CA ARG A 403 -10.53 24.68 28.76
C ARG A 403 -10.69 23.28 28.19
N ARG A 404 -9.76 22.38 28.52
CA ARG A 404 -9.85 20.96 28.18
C ARG A 404 -10.05 20.10 29.42
N ARG A 405 -10.54 18.89 29.20
CA ARG A 405 -10.80 17.87 30.22
C ARG A 405 -10.15 16.58 29.78
N ASP A 406 -9.59 15.83 30.72
CA ASP A 406 -9.17 14.47 30.47
C ASP A 406 -10.32 13.48 30.74
N ALA A 407 -10.07 12.19 30.49
CA ALA A 407 -11.03 11.11 30.75
C ALA A 407 -11.43 11.00 32.24
N ALA A 408 -10.63 11.53 33.16
CA ALA A 408 -10.92 11.60 34.60
C ALA A 408 -11.59 12.93 35.01
N ASN A 409 -12.07 13.71 34.04
CA ASN A 409 -12.69 15.02 34.22
C ASN A 409 -11.78 16.09 34.88
N LYS A 410 -10.46 15.86 34.92
CA LYS A 410 -9.49 16.86 35.37
C LYS A 410 -9.29 17.90 34.29
N THR A 411 -9.28 19.15 34.70
CA THR A 411 -9.16 20.29 33.80
C THR A 411 -7.70 20.68 33.60
N TYR A 412 -7.35 21.03 32.37
CA TYR A 412 -6.03 21.53 32.02
C TYR A 412 -6.11 22.49 30.83
N LEU A 413 -5.02 23.23 30.63
CA LEU A 413 -4.80 24.16 29.52
C LEU A 413 -3.50 23.76 28.81
N TYR A 414 -3.30 24.28 27.60
CA TYR A 414 -2.02 24.16 26.91
C TYR A 414 -1.21 25.44 27.08
N ARG A 415 0.08 25.33 27.39
CA ARG A 415 1.02 26.44 27.52
C ARG A 415 1.03 27.27 26.25
N SER A 416 1.10 26.62 25.09
CA SER A 416 1.06 27.27 23.78
C SER A 416 -0.17 28.17 23.59
N ASP A 417 -1.36 27.71 24.02
CA ASP A 417 -2.59 28.51 23.98
C ASP A 417 -2.51 29.73 24.91
N LEU A 418 -1.91 29.59 26.10
CA LEU A 418 -1.75 30.68 27.07
C LEU A 418 -0.71 31.72 26.63
N GLU A 419 0.42 31.27 26.09
CA GLU A 419 1.47 32.13 25.56
C GLU A 419 0.96 32.91 24.34
N ALA A 420 0.23 32.24 23.44
CA ALA A 420 -0.43 32.90 22.30
C ALA A 420 -1.49 33.91 22.76
N PHE A 421 -2.22 33.61 23.83
CA PHE A 421 -3.24 34.51 24.40
C PHE A 421 -2.63 35.83 24.91
N VAL A 422 -1.40 35.81 25.43
CA VAL A 422 -0.75 36.97 26.08
C VAL A 422 0.24 37.67 25.17
N LYS A 423 0.73 36.97 24.14
CA LYS A 423 1.67 37.50 23.15
C LYS A 423 1.33 38.91 22.65
N PRO A 424 0.07 39.25 22.31
CA PRO A 424 -0.28 40.61 21.86
C PRO A 424 0.04 41.70 22.89
N VAL A 425 -0.05 41.41 24.19
CA VAL A 425 0.29 42.37 25.25
C VAL A 425 1.81 42.48 25.41
N ASN A 426 2.52 41.35 25.32
CA ASN A 426 3.97 41.32 25.45
C ASN A 426 4.70 42.05 24.31
N GLU A 427 4.06 42.19 23.15
CA GLU A 427 4.57 42.89 21.96
C GLU A 427 4.27 44.40 21.95
N LEU A 428 3.52 44.92 22.93
CA LEU A 428 3.21 46.35 23.03
C LEU A 428 4.43 47.21 23.41
N PRO A 429 4.46 48.49 22.99
CA PRO A 429 5.49 49.43 23.42
C PRO A 429 5.43 49.68 24.94
N LEU A 430 6.59 49.96 25.54
CA LEU A 430 6.66 50.36 26.96
C LEU A 430 6.01 51.73 27.16
N ALA A 431 5.33 51.90 28.28
CA ALA A 431 4.72 53.16 28.69
C ALA A 431 5.79 54.26 28.93
N ALA A 432 5.41 55.52 28.69
CA ALA A 432 6.22 56.69 29.05
C ALA A 432 6.25 56.89 30.58
N GLU A 433 7.16 57.75 31.09
CA GLU A 433 7.38 57.95 32.54
C GLU A 433 6.12 58.37 33.32
N ASN A 434 5.11 58.97 32.67
CA ASN A 434 3.79 59.29 33.23
C ASN A 434 2.68 58.94 32.23
N PRO A 435 2.21 57.68 32.17
CA PRO A 435 1.18 57.28 31.23
C PRO A 435 -0.19 57.85 31.62
N THR A 436 -0.94 58.35 30.65
CA THR A 436 -2.37 58.70 30.83
C THR A 436 -3.26 57.46 30.81
N GLN A 437 -2.75 56.35 30.27
CA GLN A 437 -3.38 55.04 30.26
C GLN A 437 -3.37 54.41 31.66
N VAL A 438 -4.43 53.67 31.99
CA VAL A 438 -4.59 52.98 33.28
C VAL A 438 -4.69 51.48 33.08
N SER A 439 -4.56 50.71 34.16
CA SER A 439 -4.63 49.25 34.07
C SER A 439 -5.98 48.78 33.54
N ILE A 440 -6.01 47.63 32.85
CA ILE A 440 -7.26 47.00 32.39
C ILE A 440 -8.31 46.86 33.52
N TYR A 441 -7.86 46.70 34.78
CA TYR A 441 -8.73 46.59 35.94
C TYR A 441 -9.34 47.93 36.37
N ASP A 442 -8.62 49.03 36.20
CA ASP A 442 -9.12 50.37 36.49
C ASP A 442 -10.04 50.86 35.37
N VAL A 443 -9.74 50.51 34.10
CA VAL A 443 -10.68 50.69 32.98
C VAL A 443 -11.98 49.93 33.27
N SER A 444 -11.91 48.65 33.66
CA SER A 444 -13.10 47.87 34.02
C SER A 444 -13.97 48.54 35.08
N ARG A 445 -13.35 49.18 36.09
CA ARG A 445 -14.06 49.94 37.14
C ARG A 445 -14.67 51.24 36.63
N SER A 446 -13.98 51.97 35.75
CA SER A 446 -14.45 53.27 35.25
C SER A 446 -15.60 53.13 34.25
N ILE A 447 -15.53 52.17 33.33
CA ILE A 447 -16.54 51.97 32.28
C ILE A 447 -17.59 50.88 32.62
N LYS A 448 -17.46 50.22 33.78
CA LYS A 448 -18.38 49.17 34.27
C LYS A 448 -18.58 48.00 33.28
N ARG A 449 -17.50 47.58 32.62
CA ARG A 449 -17.48 46.42 31.68
C ARG A 449 -16.54 45.33 32.20
N SER A 450 -16.78 44.07 31.80
CA SER A 450 -15.95 42.97 32.27
C SER A 450 -14.55 43.05 31.66
N VAL A 451 -13.55 42.59 32.41
CA VAL A 451 -12.16 42.50 31.93
C VAL A 451 -12.06 41.64 30.66
N SER A 452 -12.90 40.60 30.52
CA SER A 452 -12.97 39.79 29.29
C SER A 452 -13.44 40.59 28.08
N GLN A 453 -14.47 41.44 28.21
CA GLN A 453 -14.97 42.27 27.11
C GLN A 453 -13.94 43.32 26.68
N ILE A 454 -13.27 43.92 27.65
CA ILE A 454 -12.20 44.91 27.38
C ILE A 454 -11.03 44.23 26.68
N TYR A 455 -10.60 43.06 27.15
CA TYR A 455 -9.52 42.32 26.51
C TYR A 455 -9.91 41.84 25.11
N GLU A 456 -11.16 41.42 24.90
CA GLU A 456 -11.66 41.06 23.57
C GLU A 456 -11.66 42.27 22.61
N CYS A 457 -12.05 43.45 23.10
CA CYS A 457 -11.97 44.70 22.35
C CYS A 457 -10.52 45.01 21.95
N PHE A 458 -9.58 44.88 22.89
CA PHE A 458 -8.16 45.04 22.63
C PHE A 458 -7.65 44.09 21.53
N LEU A 459 -8.00 42.80 21.62
CA LEU A 459 -7.58 41.79 20.63
C LEU A 459 -8.17 42.05 19.23
N LYS A 460 -9.41 42.56 19.14
CA LYS A 460 -10.10 42.80 17.86
C LYS A 460 -9.72 44.10 17.19
N ASN A 461 -9.59 45.18 17.96
CA ASN A 461 -9.52 46.54 17.41
C ASN A 461 -8.10 47.13 17.40
N ARG A 462 -7.11 46.44 18.00
CA ARG A 462 -5.71 46.91 18.12
C ARG A 462 -5.64 48.39 18.54
N LEU A 463 -6.17 48.65 19.73
CA LEU A 463 -6.21 49.98 20.36
C LEU A 463 -4.85 50.67 20.25
N SER A 464 -4.85 51.85 19.65
CA SER A 464 -3.63 52.54 19.22
C SER A 464 -2.85 53.14 20.39
N SER A 465 -3.56 53.46 21.48
CA SER A 465 -2.96 53.99 22.71
C SER A 465 -2.42 52.89 23.65
N ALA A 466 -2.62 51.61 23.31
CA ALA A 466 -2.26 50.50 24.18
C ALA A 466 -0.74 50.40 24.39
N CYS A 467 -0.33 50.36 25.65
CA CYS A 467 1.07 50.21 26.04
C CYS A 467 1.20 49.22 27.20
N ARG A 468 2.44 48.85 27.52
CA ARG A 468 2.73 47.94 28.64
C ARG A 468 3.59 48.60 29.70
N MET A 469 3.30 48.29 30.96
CA MET A 469 4.08 48.73 32.12
C MET A 469 5.35 47.87 32.28
N SER A 470 6.49 48.49 32.62
CA SER A 470 7.78 47.80 32.74
C SER A 470 7.88 46.85 33.94
N GLU A 471 7.21 47.17 35.05
CA GLU A 471 7.34 46.43 36.32
C GLU A 471 6.42 45.20 36.43
N LYS A 472 5.48 45.04 35.50
CA LYS A 472 4.52 43.92 35.49
C LYS A 472 4.68 43.08 34.24
N PHE A 473 4.07 41.90 34.26
CA PHE A 473 4.13 40.94 33.16
C PHE A 473 2.71 40.55 32.71
N GLY A 474 2.57 40.26 31.41
CA GLY A 474 1.33 39.75 30.83
C GLY A 474 0.16 40.72 30.96
N ILE A 475 -1.04 40.20 31.26
CA ILE A 475 -2.27 40.99 31.32
C ILE A 475 -2.20 42.08 32.40
N ASP A 476 -1.54 41.82 33.53
CA ASP A 476 -1.34 42.78 34.61
C ASP A 476 -0.51 44.01 34.17
N ALA A 477 0.27 43.89 33.10
CA ALA A 477 1.06 44.97 32.51
C ALA A 477 0.29 45.81 31.49
N LEU A 478 -0.90 45.39 31.05
CA LEU A 478 -1.66 46.06 30.00
C LEU A 478 -2.25 47.38 30.49
N LEU A 479 -1.86 48.47 29.84
CA LEU A 479 -2.38 49.82 30.04
C LEU A 479 -3.19 50.25 28.82
N LEU A 480 -4.38 50.80 29.08
CA LEU A 480 -5.33 51.23 28.05
C LEU A 480 -5.89 52.62 28.41
N ASP A 481 -6.24 53.40 27.39
CA ASP A 481 -7.01 54.63 27.55
C ASP A 481 -8.51 54.30 27.79
N PRO A 482 -9.10 54.71 28.95
CA PRO A 482 -10.50 54.47 29.24
C PRO A 482 -11.48 55.02 28.20
N ASP A 483 -11.18 56.16 27.57
CA ASP A 483 -12.08 56.79 26.61
C ASP A 483 -11.98 56.10 25.24
N GLU A 484 -10.78 55.72 24.78
CA GLU A 484 -10.62 54.91 23.55
C GLU A 484 -11.32 53.55 23.68
N VAL A 485 -11.19 52.88 24.84
CA VAL A 485 -11.90 51.61 25.11
C VAL A 485 -13.41 51.84 25.15
N ARG A 486 -13.88 52.94 25.75
CA ARG A 486 -15.32 53.26 25.81
C ARG A 486 -15.88 53.42 24.40
N ASP A 487 -15.24 54.22 23.56
CA ASP A 487 -15.68 54.51 22.20
C ASP A 487 -15.73 53.25 21.33
N MET A 488 -14.77 52.35 21.50
CA MET A 488 -14.71 51.08 20.78
C MET A 488 -15.66 49.99 21.32
N LEU A 489 -16.05 50.09 22.60
CA LEU A 489 -17.07 49.23 23.21
C LEU A 489 -18.50 49.76 23.05
N VAL A 490 -18.67 50.99 22.53
CA VAL A 490 -19.95 51.40 21.95
C VAL A 490 -20.17 50.52 20.73
N LEU A 491 -20.84 49.38 20.93
CA LEU A 491 -21.59 48.73 19.87
C LEU A 491 -22.36 49.84 19.15
N PRO A 492 -22.27 49.99 17.82
CA PRO A 492 -23.20 50.87 17.13
C PRO A 492 -24.56 50.33 17.52
N HIS A 493 -25.33 51.11 18.29
CA HIS A 493 -26.76 50.91 18.22
C HIS A 493 -27.04 51.12 16.74
N GLN A 494 -27.39 50.07 16.01
CA GLN A 494 -28.15 50.34 14.80
C GLN A 494 -29.37 51.12 15.30
N GLU A 495 -29.77 52.20 14.62
CA GLU A 495 -30.95 52.99 15.04
C GLU A 495 -32.22 52.13 15.25
N SER A 496 -32.19 50.86 14.81
CA SER A 496 -33.20 49.83 14.99
C SER A 496 -33.15 49.02 16.32
N ASP A 497 -32.11 49.11 17.14
CA ASP A 497 -32.00 48.28 18.36
C ASP A 497 -32.82 48.85 19.53
N LEU A 498 -33.72 48.03 20.06
CA LEU A 498 -34.64 48.43 21.12
C LEU A 498 -34.10 48.09 22.50
N ARG A 499 -34.13 49.05 23.43
CA ARG A 499 -33.88 48.75 24.85
C ARG A 499 -34.90 47.74 25.34
N LEU A 500 -34.51 46.86 26.26
CA LEU A 500 -35.37 45.80 26.81
C LEU A 500 -36.74 46.32 27.29
N PHE A 501 -36.74 47.50 27.91
CA PHE A 501 -37.96 48.20 28.34
C PHE A 501 -38.83 48.69 27.17
N GLU A 502 -38.22 49.21 26.10
CA GLU A 502 -38.95 49.57 24.88
C GLU A 502 -39.48 48.34 24.13
N ALA A 503 -38.74 47.24 24.13
CA ALA A 503 -39.19 45.97 23.57
C ALA A 503 -40.43 45.44 24.33
N THR A 504 -40.42 45.48 25.68
CA THR A 504 -41.62 45.14 26.47
C THR A 504 -42.81 46.03 26.16
N ARG A 505 -42.58 47.33 25.91
CA ARG A 505 -43.64 48.31 25.62
C ARG A 505 -44.21 48.16 24.21
N ARG A 506 -43.37 47.91 23.20
CA ARG A 506 -43.78 47.68 21.80
C ARG A 506 -44.48 46.34 21.62
N LEU A 507 -43.98 45.29 22.26
CA LEU A 507 -44.58 43.95 22.21
C LEU A 507 -45.76 43.77 23.18
N ARG A 508 -46.00 44.75 24.07
CA ARG A 508 -47.04 44.73 25.12
C ARG A 508 -46.99 43.47 26.00
N ILE A 509 -45.77 43.02 26.31
CA ILE A 509 -45.53 41.86 27.18
C ILE A 509 -44.69 42.29 28.38
N ASN A 510 -44.86 41.60 29.51
CA ASN A 510 -44.04 41.86 30.69
C ASN A 510 -42.60 41.33 30.49
N THR A 511 -41.68 41.82 31.30
CA THR A 511 -40.25 41.48 31.23
C THR A 511 -39.97 39.99 31.37
N ARG A 512 -40.80 39.27 32.15
CA ARG A 512 -40.69 37.82 32.34
C ARG A 512 -40.98 37.05 31.05
N THR A 513 -42.04 37.44 30.34
CA THR A 513 -42.41 36.86 29.04
C THR A 513 -41.38 37.19 27.96
N LEU A 514 -40.84 38.42 27.95
CA LEU A 514 -39.78 38.80 27.01
C LEU A 514 -38.51 37.95 27.22
N GLN A 515 -38.08 37.77 28.47
CA GLN A 515 -36.92 36.92 28.80
C GLN A 515 -37.12 35.45 28.42
N PHE A 516 -38.35 34.94 28.55
CA PHE A 516 -38.69 33.59 28.10
C PHE A 516 -38.51 33.45 26.58
N LEU A 517 -39.01 34.40 25.79
CA LEU A 517 -38.90 34.40 24.33
C LEU A 517 -37.45 34.53 23.83
N ILE A 518 -36.61 35.27 24.56
CA ILE A 518 -35.16 35.35 24.30
C ILE A 518 -34.49 34.00 24.58
N LYS A 519 -34.83 33.37 25.71
CA LYS A 519 -34.22 32.10 26.14
C LYS A 519 -34.55 30.95 25.20
N ASP A 520 -35.76 30.93 24.64
CA ASP A 520 -36.20 29.92 23.65
C ASP A 520 -35.80 30.26 22.21
N GLY A 521 -35.09 31.37 21.98
CA GLY A 521 -34.53 31.74 20.67
C GLY A 521 -35.51 32.38 19.69
N TYR A 522 -36.71 32.75 20.13
CA TYR A 522 -37.71 33.45 19.30
C TYR A 522 -37.37 34.92 19.08
N LEU A 523 -36.54 35.51 19.96
CA LEU A 523 -36.03 36.88 19.82
C LEU A 523 -34.50 36.85 19.81
N ARG A 524 -33.89 37.51 18.83
CA ARG A 524 -32.44 37.72 18.77
C ARG A 524 -32.06 38.88 19.68
N VAL A 525 -31.01 38.69 20.48
CA VAL A 525 -30.45 39.68 21.41
C VAL A 525 -28.99 39.90 21.07
#